data_AF-R7P812-F1
#
_entry.id   AF-R7P812-F1
#
_cell.length_a   1.000
_cell.length_b   1.000
_cell.length_c   1.000
_cell.angle_alpha   90.00
_cell.angle_beta   90.00
_cell.angle_gamma   90.00
#
_symmetry.space_group_name_H-M   'P 1'
#
loop_
_entity.id
_entity.type
_entity.pdbx_description
1 polymer ?
#
loop_
_entity_poly.entity_id
_entity_poly.type
_entity_poly.pdbx_seq_one_letter_code
_entity_poly.pdbx_strand_id
1 'polypeptide(L)'
;MKNRIYTLMALAVAVTCAYGQNMAIYKAQAKIDENKLKEAEEIITPALTNPKTTKLAEMYNLAGSIQIRFLQPELIKAAQQQPCDTALFVSSLEKAVQYYTKSNEYDMQPDKKGNVKPKFHEDNHKRLMAMLPYYNYAGIMLYNNGKKDEAADMFQKFISMYQNPVFSKTEQDSIYKANKKEYDQASYNIASLAYSSKDWDKLLSVVDEALKSDNNLNDLYIMKSQACLAKGDTAKWVSTMEEAVERVENSTSFAQNLLYYYIQKNDAQDALSQANSMIEKNPNSKNGYYMKGCVLLNLQKNFPASRECFEKAIALDDQFVESYINIGVSYINEVISRRNKGEYCTDRTKVKQYNADIEKMKVFYKKALPYFEKARELKPDDIKLWAANLQNVYSNLGMKDKANEMDQLLQQVANQK
;
A
#
# COMPACT_ATOMS: atom_id res chain seq x y z
N MET A 1 24.68 -41.15 -57.60
CA MET A 1 23.85 -40.07 -58.17
C MET A 1 22.47 -39.93 -57.50
N LYS A 2 21.72 -41.01 -57.24
CA LYS A 2 20.40 -40.93 -56.58
C LYS A 2 20.39 -40.18 -55.24
N ASN A 3 21.35 -40.42 -54.33
CA ASN A 3 21.41 -39.71 -53.03
C ASN A 3 21.69 -38.20 -53.13
N ARG A 4 22.38 -37.72 -54.19
CA ARG A 4 22.60 -36.28 -54.43
C ARG A 4 21.35 -35.58 -55.00
N ILE A 5 20.52 -36.30 -55.76
CA ILE A 5 19.28 -35.76 -56.35
C ILE A 5 18.22 -35.55 -55.25
N TYR A 6 18.10 -36.47 -54.29
CA TYR A 6 17.19 -36.31 -53.16
C TYR A 6 17.59 -35.16 -52.22
N THR A 7 18.89 -34.91 -52.02
CA THR A 7 19.35 -33.76 -51.22
C THR A 7 19.11 -32.42 -51.93
N LEU A 8 19.30 -32.36 -53.25
CA LEU A 8 19.02 -31.15 -54.06
C LEU A 8 17.52 -30.84 -54.15
N MET A 9 16.65 -31.84 -54.30
CA MET A 9 15.19 -31.65 -54.27
C MET A 9 14.71 -31.21 -52.88
N ALA A 10 15.22 -31.80 -51.81
CA ALA A 10 14.88 -31.39 -50.44
C ALA A 10 15.31 -29.94 -50.14
N LEU A 11 16.47 -29.51 -50.66
CA LEU A 11 16.93 -28.13 -50.55
C LEU A 11 16.02 -27.16 -51.33
N ALA A 12 15.62 -27.51 -52.56
CA ALA A 12 14.75 -26.68 -53.39
C ALA A 12 13.34 -26.52 -52.78
N VAL A 13 12.78 -27.59 -52.20
CA VAL A 13 11.50 -27.53 -51.48
C VAL A 13 11.62 -26.72 -50.17
N ALA A 14 12.74 -26.80 -49.46
CA ALA A 14 12.97 -25.99 -48.26
C ALA A 14 13.06 -24.49 -48.59
N VAL A 15 13.77 -24.12 -49.66
CA VAL A 15 13.96 -22.72 -50.10
C VAL A 15 12.66 -22.10 -50.62
N THR A 16 11.86 -22.85 -51.41
CA THR A 16 10.55 -22.36 -51.91
C THR A 16 9.54 -22.15 -50.78
N CYS A 17 9.53 -23.01 -49.77
CA CYS A 17 8.68 -22.81 -48.59
C CYS A 17 9.08 -21.58 -47.76
N ALA A 18 10.38 -21.33 -47.56
CA ALA A 18 10.87 -20.16 -46.82
C ALA A 18 10.54 -18.84 -47.54
N TYR A 19 10.68 -18.82 -48.87
CA TYR A 19 10.26 -17.70 -49.71
C TYR A 19 8.75 -17.45 -49.57
N GLY A 20 7.93 -18.52 -49.61
CA GLY A 20 6.48 -18.43 -49.43
C GLY A 20 6.05 -17.82 -48.10
N GLN A 21 6.74 -18.13 -46.99
CA GLN A 21 6.45 -17.52 -45.69
C GLN A 21 6.84 -16.04 -45.67
N ASN A 22 8.01 -15.67 -46.19
CA ASN A 22 8.45 -14.29 -46.28
C ASN A 22 7.55 -13.40 -47.15
N MET A 23 6.84 -13.99 -48.12
CA MET A 23 5.83 -13.28 -48.92
C MET A 23 4.59 -12.84 -48.14
N ALA A 24 4.37 -13.35 -46.92
CA ALA A 24 3.27 -12.93 -46.06
C ALA A 24 3.33 -11.42 -45.75
N ILE A 25 4.52 -10.82 -45.69
CA ILE A 25 4.72 -9.37 -45.50
C ILE A 25 3.99 -8.58 -46.59
N TYR A 26 4.27 -8.89 -47.86
CA TYR A 26 3.68 -8.17 -48.99
C TYR A 26 2.19 -8.43 -49.13
N LYS A 27 1.75 -9.66 -48.86
CA LYS A 27 0.32 -10.01 -48.89
C LYS A 27 -0.46 -9.29 -47.80
N ALA A 28 0.09 -9.23 -46.58
CA ALA A 28 -0.51 -8.48 -45.49
C ALA A 28 -0.50 -6.97 -45.78
N GLN A 29 0.59 -6.42 -46.32
CA GLN A 29 0.66 -5.00 -46.70
C GLN A 29 -0.40 -4.63 -47.75
N ALA A 30 -0.60 -5.46 -48.77
CA ALA A 30 -1.67 -5.23 -49.75
C ALA A 30 -3.06 -5.17 -49.09
N LYS A 31 -3.32 -6.02 -48.09
CA LYS A 31 -4.57 -5.97 -47.32
C LYS A 31 -4.68 -4.74 -46.43
N ILE A 32 -3.58 -4.24 -45.88
CA ILE A 32 -3.55 -2.96 -45.16
C ILE A 32 -3.91 -1.80 -46.11
N ASP A 33 -3.37 -1.80 -47.32
CA ASP A 33 -3.62 -0.76 -48.33
C ASP A 33 -5.09 -0.79 -48.82
N GLU A 34 -5.71 -1.98 -48.84
CA GLU A 34 -7.16 -2.19 -49.05
C GLU A 34 -8.03 -1.85 -47.82
N ASN A 35 -7.44 -1.37 -46.71
CA ASN A 35 -8.10 -1.14 -45.41
C ASN A 35 -8.76 -2.40 -44.79
N LYS A 36 -8.21 -3.59 -45.08
CA LYS A 36 -8.68 -4.89 -44.58
C LYS A 36 -7.74 -5.43 -43.50
N LEU A 37 -7.75 -4.78 -42.35
CA LEU A 37 -6.80 -5.07 -41.26
C LEU A 37 -6.92 -6.50 -40.70
N LYS A 38 -8.14 -7.05 -40.61
CA LYS A 38 -8.35 -8.43 -40.14
C LYS A 38 -7.74 -9.46 -41.09
N GLU A 39 -7.96 -9.30 -42.40
CA GLU A 39 -7.33 -10.16 -43.41
C GLU A 39 -5.80 -10.02 -43.37
N ALA A 40 -5.27 -8.82 -43.14
CA ALA A 40 -3.83 -8.62 -42.97
C ALA A 40 -3.27 -9.37 -41.74
N GLU A 41 -3.97 -9.31 -40.60
CA GLU A 41 -3.60 -10.03 -39.37
C GLU A 41 -3.64 -11.55 -39.56
N GLU A 42 -4.67 -12.08 -40.22
CA GLU A 42 -4.83 -13.50 -40.53
C GLU A 42 -3.72 -14.02 -41.44
N ILE A 43 -3.21 -13.18 -42.36
CA ILE A 43 -2.10 -13.52 -43.24
C ILE A 43 -0.77 -13.53 -42.50
N ILE A 44 -0.50 -12.51 -41.67
CA ILE A 44 0.83 -12.34 -41.07
C ILE A 44 1.06 -13.26 -39.86
N THR A 45 0.02 -13.49 -39.04
CA THR A 45 0.14 -14.21 -37.76
C THR A 45 0.72 -15.63 -37.92
N PRO A 46 0.25 -16.49 -38.85
CA PRO A 46 0.81 -17.82 -39.03
C PRO A 46 2.28 -17.83 -39.46
N ALA A 47 2.73 -16.78 -40.15
CA ALA A 47 4.11 -16.65 -40.60
C ALA A 47 5.07 -16.32 -39.44
N LEU A 48 4.59 -15.67 -38.37
CA LEU A 48 5.42 -15.28 -37.21
C LEU A 48 5.98 -16.47 -36.42
N THR A 49 5.28 -17.61 -36.44
CA THR A 49 5.67 -18.83 -35.72
C THR A 49 6.21 -19.91 -36.64
N ASN A 50 6.30 -19.66 -37.94
CA ASN A 50 6.76 -20.65 -38.89
C ASN A 50 8.30 -20.79 -38.83
N PRO A 51 8.86 -21.99 -38.62
CA PRO A 51 10.31 -22.20 -38.53
C PRO A 51 11.09 -21.79 -39.79
N LYS A 52 10.40 -21.67 -40.94
CA LYS A 52 11.01 -21.28 -42.22
C LYS A 52 11.02 -19.76 -42.46
N THR A 53 10.42 -18.98 -41.57
CA THR A 53 10.41 -17.53 -41.66
C THR A 53 11.78 -16.98 -41.30
N THR A 54 12.37 -16.19 -42.20
CA THR A 54 13.69 -15.59 -41.99
C THR A 54 13.65 -14.08 -41.80
N LYS A 55 12.54 -13.42 -42.17
CA LYS A 55 12.34 -11.96 -42.02
C LYS A 55 11.57 -11.60 -40.74
N LEU A 56 11.88 -12.26 -39.61
CA LEU A 56 11.09 -12.12 -38.38
C LEU A 56 11.03 -10.68 -37.85
N ALA A 57 12.15 -9.94 -37.86
CA ALA A 57 12.17 -8.54 -37.43
C ALA A 57 11.15 -7.67 -38.19
N GLU A 58 11.12 -7.80 -39.52
CA GLU A 58 10.22 -7.07 -40.43
C GLU A 58 8.76 -7.52 -40.26
N MET A 59 8.52 -8.83 -40.14
CA MET A 59 7.16 -9.36 -39.93
C MET A 59 6.56 -8.93 -38.60
N TYR A 60 7.32 -9.01 -37.51
CA TYR A 60 6.87 -8.55 -36.21
C TYR A 60 6.64 -7.03 -36.21
N ASN A 61 7.45 -6.25 -36.94
CA ASN A 61 7.22 -4.82 -37.09
C ASN A 61 5.87 -4.52 -37.77
N LEU A 62 5.58 -5.23 -38.88
CA LEU A 62 4.32 -5.12 -39.61
C LEU A 62 3.13 -5.60 -38.77
N ALA A 63 3.27 -6.71 -38.06
CA ALA A 63 2.23 -7.21 -37.16
C ALA A 63 1.93 -6.19 -36.05
N GLY A 64 2.95 -5.57 -35.46
CA GLY A 64 2.79 -4.47 -34.50
C GLY A 64 2.03 -3.29 -35.09
N SER A 65 2.34 -2.88 -36.32
CA SER A 65 1.66 -1.75 -36.97
C SER A 65 0.19 -2.03 -37.29
N ILE A 66 -0.16 -3.27 -37.63
CA ILE A 66 -1.56 -3.71 -37.76
C ILE A 66 -2.29 -3.53 -36.41
N GLN A 67 -1.68 -3.95 -35.30
CA GLN A 67 -2.30 -3.80 -33.98
C GLN A 67 -2.47 -2.33 -33.56
N ILE A 68 -1.52 -1.46 -33.89
CA ILE A 68 -1.68 -0.01 -33.66
C ILE A 68 -2.88 0.54 -34.44
N ARG A 69 -3.13 0.07 -35.67
CA ARG A 69 -4.30 0.49 -36.46
C ARG A 69 -5.62 0.01 -35.87
N PHE A 70 -5.65 -1.13 -35.18
CA PHE A 70 -6.81 -1.54 -34.38
C PHE A 70 -6.96 -0.71 -33.09
N LEU A 71 -5.86 -0.37 -32.45
CA LEU A 71 -5.83 0.37 -31.18
C LEU A 71 -6.21 1.85 -31.33
N GLN A 72 -5.76 2.50 -32.40
CA GLN A 72 -5.85 3.96 -32.58
C GLN A 72 -7.28 4.52 -32.52
N PRO A 73 -8.30 3.91 -33.16
CA PRO A 73 -9.69 4.37 -33.02
C PRO A 73 -10.19 4.32 -31.57
N GLU A 74 -9.83 3.27 -30.82
CA GLU A 74 -10.23 3.12 -29.43
C GLU A 74 -9.52 4.12 -28.51
N LEU A 75 -8.26 4.44 -28.79
CA LEU A 75 -7.52 5.49 -28.10
C LEU A 75 -8.15 6.88 -28.30
N ILE A 76 -8.60 7.19 -29.53
CA ILE A 76 -9.27 8.46 -29.84
C ILE A 76 -10.62 8.54 -29.11
N LYS A 77 -11.41 7.46 -29.12
CA LYS A 77 -12.67 7.39 -28.37
C LYS A 77 -12.43 7.61 -26.87
N ALA A 78 -11.40 6.98 -26.30
CA ALA A 78 -11.06 7.11 -24.89
C ALA A 78 -10.71 8.57 -24.53
N ALA A 79 -9.90 9.23 -25.35
CA ALA A 79 -9.54 10.64 -25.18
C ALA A 79 -10.76 11.58 -25.27
N GLN A 80 -11.80 11.19 -26.00
CA GLN A 80 -13.06 11.92 -26.15
C GLN A 80 -14.15 11.47 -25.15
N GLN A 81 -13.81 10.61 -24.19
CA GLN A 81 -14.75 10.03 -23.21
C GLN A 81 -15.94 9.31 -23.88
N GLN A 82 -15.74 8.77 -25.07
CA GLN A 82 -16.72 7.95 -25.78
C GLN A 82 -16.61 6.48 -25.37
N PRO A 83 -17.68 5.68 -25.54
CA PRO A 83 -17.61 4.24 -25.31
C PRO A 83 -16.53 3.57 -26.16
N CYS A 84 -15.58 2.89 -25.51
CA CYS A 84 -14.50 2.14 -26.15
C CYS A 84 -14.75 0.64 -26.06
N ASP A 85 -14.31 -0.10 -27.08
CA ASP A 85 -14.13 -1.55 -26.95
C ASP A 85 -12.87 -1.81 -26.11
N THR A 86 -13.05 -1.93 -24.78
CA THR A 86 -11.95 -2.15 -23.84
C THR A 86 -11.22 -3.47 -24.11
N ALA A 87 -11.92 -4.52 -24.58
CA ALA A 87 -11.29 -5.80 -24.87
C ALA A 87 -10.39 -5.71 -26.12
N LEU A 88 -10.84 -5.01 -27.16
CA LEU A 88 -10.02 -4.72 -28.33
C LEU A 88 -8.83 -3.83 -27.96
N PHE A 89 -9.04 -2.79 -27.16
CA PHE A 89 -7.96 -1.91 -26.69
C PHE A 89 -6.85 -2.70 -25.99
N VAL A 90 -7.21 -3.51 -24.99
CA VAL A 90 -6.25 -4.31 -24.22
C VAL A 90 -5.53 -5.31 -25.11
N SER A 91 -6.27 -6.11 -25.88
CA SER A 91 -5.68 -7.16 -26.71
C SER A 91 -4.77 -6.61 -27.81
N SER A 92 -5.13 -5.50 -28.45
CA SER A 92 -4.28 -4.84 -29.45
C SER A 92 -3.05 -4.18 -28.83
N LEU A 93 -3.17 -3.57 -27.65
CA LEU A 93 -2.03 -3.02 -26.92
C LEU A 93 -1.01 -4.11 -26.56
N GLU A 94 -1.46 -5.21 -25.98
CA GLU A 94 -0.59 -6.33 -25.59
C GLU A 94 0.15 -6.92 -26.78
N LYS A 95 -0.57 -7.19 -27.88
CA LYS A 95 0.03 -7.70 -29.11
C LYS A 95 0.99 -6.69 -29.72
N ALA A 96 0.66 -5.40 -29.77
CA ALA A 96 1.54 -4.36 -30.31
C ALA A 96 2.86 -4.28 -29.54
N VAL A 97 2.80 -4.23 -28.20
CA VAL A 97 3.99 -4.23 -27.34
C VAL A 97 4.82 -5.49 -27.58
N GLN A 98 4.19 -6.67 -27.55
CA GLN A 98 4.87 -7.94 -27.79
C GLN A 98 5.58 -7.97 -29.16
N TYR A 99 4.88 -7.55 -30.22
CA TYR A 99 5.40 -7.60 -31.58
C TYR A 99 6.53 -6.59 -31.79
N TYR A 100 6.42 -5.36 -31.29
CA TYR A 100 7.55 -4.42 -31.41
C TYR A 100 8.76 -4.83 -30.57
N THR A 101 8.56 -5.44 -29.40
CA THR A 101 9.67 -6.01 -28.61
C THR A 101 10.36 -7.15 -29.36
N LYS A 102 9.61 -8.12 -29.90
CA LYS A 102 10.19 -9.20 -30.71
C LYS A 102 10.86 -8.68 -31.98
N SER A 103 10.25 -7.70 -32.65
CA SER A 103 10.86 -7.04 -33.81
C SER A 103 12.24 -6.49 -33.46
N ASN A 104 12.36 -5.78 -32.34
CA ASN A 104 13.62 -5.26 -31.84
C ASN A 104 14.63 -6.36 -31.50
N GLU A 105 14.21 -7.42 -30.79
CA GLU A 105 15.08 -8.54 -30.44
C GLU A 105 15.70 -9.21 -31.67
N TYR A 106 14.92 -9.47 -32.72
CA TYR A 106 15.45 -10.04 -33.96
C TYR A 106 16.31 -9.05 -34.75
N ASP A 107 15.98 -7.76 -34.72
CA ASP A 107 16.71 -6.70 -35.45
C ASP A 107 18.08 -6.40 -34.83
N MET A 108 18.22 -6.62 -33.52
CA MET A 108 19.45 -6.42 -32.77
C MET A 108 20.37 -7.66 -32.74
N GLN A 109 19.98 -8.77 -33.37
CA GLN A 109 20.84 -9.95 -33.46
C GLN A 109 22.05 -9.69 -34.37
N PRO A 110 23.26 -10.13 -33.97
CA PRO A 110 24.43 -10.02 -34.82
C PRO A 110 24.29 -10.93 -36.06
N ASP A 111 24.76 -10.44 -37.20
CA ASP A 111 24.90 -11.26 -38.41
C ASP A 111 25.97 -12.35 -38.23
N LYS A 112 26.16 -13.21 -39.24
CA LYS A 112 27.19 -14.27 -39.23
C LYS A 112 28.62 -13.76 -39.03
N LYS A 113 28.86 -12.47 -39.21
CA LYS A 113 30.15 -11.80 -39.04
C LYS A 113 30.23 -11.02 -37.70
N GLY A 114 29.22 -11.13 -36.84
CA GLY A 114 29.16 -10.44 -35.55
C GLY A 114 28.64 -9.00 -35.61
N ASN A 115 28.23 -8.50 -36.79
CA ASN A 115 27.79 -7.10 -36.90
C ASN A 115 26.30 -6.96 -36.58
N VAL A 116 25.94 -5.95 -35.81
CA VAL A 116 24.55 -5.55 -35.57
C VAL A 116 24.23 -4.34 -36.44
N LYS A 117 23.20 -4.46 -37.30
CA LYS A 117 22.77 -3.40 -38.23
C LYS A 117 21.25 -3.26 -38.16
N PRO A 118 20.73 -2.62 -37.10
CA PRO A 118 19.30 -2.58 -36.86
C PRO A 118 18.61 -1.69 -37.90
N LYS A 119 17.46 -2.13 -38.38
CA LYS A 119 16.59 -1.38 -39.30
C LYS A 119 15.35 -0.81 -38.62
N PHE A 120 14.90 -1.44 -37.54
CA PHE A 120 13.63 -1.17 -36.86
C PHE A 120 13.82 -0.73 -35.42
N HIS A 121 15.01 -0.87 -34.82
CA HIS A 121 15.28 -0.48 -33.43
C HIS A 121 14.78 0.93 -33.09
N GLU A 122 15.16 1.96 -33.86
CA GLU A 122 14.79 3.35 -33.58
C GLU A 122 13.26 3.58 -33.63
N ASP A 123 12.60 2.98 -34.61
CA ASP A 123 11.15 3.04 -34.76
C ASP A 123 10.41 2.29 -33.64
N ASN A 124 10.87 1.08 -33.31
CA ASN A 124 10.31 0.27 -32.23
C ASN A 124 10.48 0.97 -30.89
N HIS A 125 11.64 1.58 -30.66
CA HIS A 125 11.93 2.39 -29.48
C HIS A 125 10.93 3.54 -29.34
N LYS A 126 10.77 4.38 -30.37
CA LYS A 126 9.82 5.50 -30.37
C LYS A 126 8.39 5.04 -30.10
N ARG A 127 7.96 3.95 -30.74
CA ARG A 127 6.61 3.38 -30.57
C ARG A 127 6.38 2.85 -29.16
N LEU A 128 7.32 2.09 -28.61
CA LEU A 128 7.23 1.55 -27.25
C LEU A 128 7.28 2.68 -26.20
N MET A 129 8.11 3.70 -26.41
CA MET A 129 8.13 4.90 -25.57
C MET A 129 6.76 5.60 -25.55
N ALA A 130 6.13 5.79 -26.72
CA ALA A 130 4.82 6.42 -26.81
C ALA A 130 3.69 5.61 -26.16
N MET A 131 3.83 4.29 -26.08
CA MET A 131 2.84 3.38 -25.48
C MET A 131 2.99 3.19 -23.96
N LEU A 132 4.05 3.71 -23.33
CA LEU A 132 4.27 3.60 -21.88
C LEU A 132 3.00 3.86 -21.03
N PRO A 133 2.22 4.94 -21.24
CA PRO A 133 1.05 5.21 -20.40
C PRO A 133 -0.17 4.33 -20.73
N TYR A 134 -0.17 3.59 -21.84
CA TYR A 134 -1.41 2.95 -22.33
C TYR A 134 -1.86 1.78 -21.44
N TYR A 135 -0.94 1.09 -20.77
CA TYR A 135 -1.30 0.10 -19.76
C TYR A 135 -1.99 0.72 -18.54
N ASN A 136 -1.59 1.94 -18.13
CA ASN A 136 -2.28 2.64 -17.05
C ASN A 136 -3.73 2.99 -17.46
N TYR A 137 -3.92 3.47 -18.70
CA TYR A 137 -5.24 3.76 -19.23
C TYR A 137 -6.12 2.50 -19.30
N ALA A 138 -5.56 1.39 -19.80
CA ALA A 138 -6.24 0.10 -19.82
C ALA A 138 -6.68 -0.33 -18.41
N GLY A 139 -5.79 -0.19 -17.41
CA GLY A 139 -6.11 -0.50 -16.02
C GLY A 139 -7.28 0.32 -15.48
N ILE A 140 -7.30 1.63 -15.74
CA ILE A 140 -8.39 2.52 -15.32
C ILE A 140 -9.71 2.13 -16.00
N MET A 141 -9.69 1.85 -17.31
CA MET A 141 -10.88 1.44 -18.07
C MET A 141 -11.47 0.13 -17.53
N LEU A 142 -10.62 -0.87 -17.30
CA LEU A 142 -11.02 -2.17 -16.75
C LEU A 142 -11.57 -2.03 -15.33
N TYR A 143 -10.94 -1.19 -14.51
CA TYR A 143 -11.43 -0.90 -13.16
C TYR A 143 -12.84 -0.29 -13.18
N ASN A 144 -13.07 0.70 -14.05
CA ASN A 144 -14.39 1.34 -14.21
C ASN A 144 -15.44 0.36 -14.75
N ASN A 145 -15.03 -0.63 -15.54
CA ASN A 145 -15.88 -1.72 -16.02
C ASN A 145 -16.07 -2.85 -14.98
N GLY A 146 -15.56 -2.70 -13.75
CA GLY A 146 -15.65 -3.70 -12.68
C GLY A 146 -14.72 -4.89 -12.81
N LYS A 147 -13.86 -4.92 -13.83
CA LYS A 147 -12.88 -5.99 -14.11
C LYS A 147 -11.60 -5.78 -13.31
N LYS A 148 -11.70 -5.93 -11.99
CA LYS A 148 -10.64 -5.59 -11.02
C LYS A 148 -9.35 -6.37 -11.20
N ASP A 149 -9.42 -7.67 -11.45
CA ASP A 149 -8.21 -8.51 -11.62
C ASP A 149 -7.48 -8.14 -12.92
N GLU A 150 -8.21 -8.00 -14.02
CA GLU A 150 -7.65 -7.54 -15.31
C GLU A 150 -7.04 -6.13 -15.16
N ALA A 151 -7.68 -5.25 -14.38
CA ALA A 151 -7.16 -3.91 -14.11
C ALA A 151 -5.82 -3.95 -13.35
N ALA A 152 -5.72 -4.78 -12.31
CA ALA A 152 -4.49 -4.98 -11.56
C ALA A 152 -3.35 -5.48 -12.46
N ASP A 153 -3.65 -6.40 -13.38
CA ASP A 153 -2.67 -6.92 -14.35
C ASP A 153 -2.17 -5.82 -15.30
N MET A 154 -3.04 -4.92 -15.73
CA MET A 154 -2.64 -3.78 -16.57
C MET A 154 -1.79 -2.77 -15.79
N PHE A 155 -2.13 -2.44 -14.54
CA PHE A 155 -1.27 -1.61 -13.70
C PHE A 155 0.10 -2.26 -13.46
N GLN A 156 0.15 -3.58 -13.27
CA GLN A 156 1.40 -4.30 -13.12
C GLN A 156 2.27 -4.21 -14.39
N LYS A 157 1.66 -4.35 -15.58
CA LYS A 157 2.36 -4.18 -16.86
C LYS A 157 2.87 -2.77 -17.04
N PHE A 158 2.09 -1.77 -16.62
CA PHE A 158 2.50 -0.36 -16.65
C PHE A 158 3.78 -0.12 -15.86
N ILE A 159 3.84 -0.57 -14.59
CA ILE A 159 5.02 -0.34 -13.74
C ILE A 159 6.24 -1.20 -14.14
N SER A 160 6.08 -2.22 -14.98
CA SER A 160 7.22 -2.99 -15.52
C SER A 160 7.64 -2.58 -16.93
N MET A 161 6.82 -1.82 -17.66
CA MET A 161 7.03 -1.59 -19.10
C MET A 161 8.34 -0.86 -19.41
N TYR A 162 8.81 0.01 -18.50
CA TYR A 162 10.09 0.70 -18.67
C TYR A 162 11.29 -0.26 -18.70
N GLN A 163 11.13 -1.51 -18.23
CA GLN A 163 12.18 -2.55 -18.24
C GLN A 163 12.27 -3.29 -19.57
N ASN A 164 11.48 -2.92 -20.58
CA ASN A 164 11.50 -3.54 -21.90
C ASN A 164 12.92 -3.51 -22.50
N PRO A 165 13.38 -4.60 -23.16
CA PRO A 165 14.75 -4.68 -23.70
C PRO A 165 15.03 -3.70 -24.84
N VAL A 166 14.02 -3.01 -25.37
CA VAL A 166 14.23 -1.90 -26.33
C VAL A 166 14.94 -0.71 -25.67
N PHE A 167 14.77 -0.50 -24.36
CA PHE A 167 15.34 0.63 -23.63
C PHE A 167 16.69 0.23 -23.04
N SER A 168 17.69 1.09 -23.23
CA SER A 168 18.99 0.95 -22.56
C SER A 168 18.82 1.17 -21.04
N LYS A 169 19.74 0.62 -20.22
CA LYS A 169 19.69 0.76 -18.76
C LYS A 169 19.55 2.22 -18.29
N THR A 170 20.27 3.14 -18.93
CA THR A 170 20.20 4.58 -18.64
C THR A 170 18.82 5.16 -18.90
N GLU A 171 18.15 4.70 -19.96
CA GLU A 171 16.78 5.10 -20.27
C GLU A 171 15.78 4.50 -19.30
N GLN A 172 15.97 3.25 -18.87
CA GLN A 172 15.11 2.62 -17.86
C GLN A 172 15.05 3.47 -16.58
N ASP A 173 16.20 3.90 -16.07
CA ASP A 173 16.29 4.79 -14.90
C ASP A 173 15.63 6.15 -15.16
N SER A 174 15.81 6.71 -16.36
CA SER A 174 15.26 8.01 -16.73
C SER A 174 13.73 7.98 -16.88
N ILE A 175 13.19 6.93 -17.51
CA ILE A 175 11.76 6.68 -17.65
C ILE A 175 11.14 6.47 -16.27
N TYR A 176 11.77 5.66 -15.42
CA TYR A 176 11.32 5.44 -14.04
C TYR A 176 11.21 6.74 -13.25
N LYS A 177 12.25 7.57 -13.27
CA LYS A 177 12.24 8.86 -12.57
C LYS A 177 11.19 9.81 -13.12
N ALA A 178 11.04 9.87 -14.45
CA ALA A 178 10.09 10.78 -15.11
C ALA A 178 8.62 10.43 -14.83
N ASN A 179 8.31 9.15 -14.58
CA ASN A 179 6.94 8.65 -14.35
C ASN A 179 6.74 8.15 -12.92
N LYS A 180 7.62 8.53 -11.98
CA LYS A 180 7.64 7.97 -10.62
C LYS A 180 6.30 8.14 -9.91
N LYS A 181 5.64 9.29 -10.08
CA LYS A 181 4.36 9.57 -9.43
C LYS A 181 3.27 8.62 -9.92
N GLU A 182 3.19 8.40 -11.23
CA GLU A 182 2.24 7.51 -11.85
C GLU A 182 2.52 6.05 -11.48
N TYR A 183 3.79 5.65 -11.40
CA TYR A 183 4.19 4.33 -10.95
C TYR A 183 3.86 4.08 -9.48
N ASP A 184 4.14 5.03 -8.60
CA ASP A 184 3.76 4.94 -7.18
C ASP A 184 2.24 4.79 -7.02
N GLN A 185 1.45 5.57 -7.78
CA GLN A 185 -0.01 5.48 -7.76
C GLN A 185 -0.51 4.13 -8.30
N ALA A 186 0.09 3.62 -9.38
CA ALA A 186 -0.27 2.31 -9.92
C ALA A 186 0.08 1.18 -8.93
N SER A 187 1.23 1.24 -8.26
CA SER A 187 1.60 0.31 -7.18
C SER A 187 0.60 0.33 -6.03
N TYR A 188 0.15 1.52 -5.59
CA TYR A 188 -0.94 1.64 -4.62
C TYR A 188 -2.25 1.00 -5.13
N ASN A 189 -2.62 1.25 -6.39
CA ASN A 189 -3.83 0.68 -6.97
C ASN A 189 -3.78 -0.86 -6.99
N ILE A 190 -2.64 -1.45 -7.35
CA ILE A 190 -2.47 -2.92 -7.33
C ILE A 190 -2.65 -3.46 -5.90
N ALA A 191 -2.02 -2.84 -4.91
CA ALA A 191 -2.16 -3.23 -3.50
C ALA A 191 -3.62 -3.08 -3.02
N SER A 192 -4.26 -1.97 -3.30
CA SER A 192 -5.66 -1.70 -2.94
C SER A 192 -6.64 -2.70 -3.59
N LEU A 193 -6.40 -3.07 -4.84
CA LEU A 193 -7.21 -4.09 -5.53
C LEU A 193 -7.06 -5.46 -4.89
N ALA A 194 -5.82 -5.90 -4.62
CA ALA A 194 -5.53 -7.17 -3.94
C ALA A 194 -6.12 -7.20 -2.52
N TYR A 195 -6.04 -6.08 -1.80
CA TYR A 195 -6.68 -5.91 -0.50
C TYR A 195 -8.21 -6.04 -0.61
N SER A 196 -8.83 -5.40 -1.60
CA SER A 196 -10.29 -5.44 -1.79
C SER A 196 -10.82 -6.82 -2.17
N SER A 197 -10.02 -7.63 -2.88
CA SER A 197 -10.33 -9.03 -3.20
C SER A 197 -9.96 -10.01 -2.09
N LYS A 198 -9.34 -9.52 -1.00
CA LYS A 198 -8.76 -10.34 0.08
C LYS A 198 -7.73 -11.35 -0.41
N ASP A 199 -7.08 -11.06 -1.53
CA ASP A 199 -5.94 -11.83 -2.02
C ASP A 199 -4.69 -11.42 -1.23
N TRP A 200 -4.58 -11.99 -0.02
CA TRP A 200 -3.53 -11.66 0.92
C TRP A 200 -2.13 -12.02 0.41
N ASP A 201 -2.02 -13.09 -0.39
CA ASP A 201 -0.74 -13.52 -0.94
C ASP A 201 -0.26 -12.54 -2.03
N LYS A 202 -1.17 -12.13 -2.95
CA LYS A 202 -0.86 -11.09 -3.94
C LYS A 202 -0.55 -9.76 -3.24
N LEU A 203 -1.35 -9.34 -2.27
CA LEU A 203 -1.11 -8.10 -1.52
C LEU A 203 0.28 -8.09 -0.87
N LEU A 204 0.65 -9.15 -0.15
CA LEU A 204 1.96 -9.24 0.51
C LEU A 204 3.13 -9.28 -0.49
N SER A 205 2.91 -9.75 -1.73
CA SER A 205 3.94 -9.72 -2.76
C SER A 205 4.18 -8.33 -3.39
N VAL A 206 3.22 -7.41 -3.29
CA VAL A 206 3.27 -6.10 -3.99
C VAL A 206 3.29 -4.89 -3.06
N VAL A 207 2.78 -5.01 -1.82
CA VAL A 207 2.60 -3.86 -0.91
C VAL A 207 3.92 -3.19 -0.53
N ASP A 208 5.02 -3.95 -0.44
CA ASP A 208 6.34 -3.41 -0.12
C ASP A 208 6.90 -2.54 -1.24
N GLU A 209 6.51 -2.79 -2.50
CA GLU A 209 6.85 -1.90 -3.62
C GLU A 209 6.10 -0.57 -3.49
N ALA A 210 4.80 -0.62 -3.16
CA ALA A 210 4.00 0.57 -2.94
C ALA A 210 4.50 1.40 -1.75
N LEU A 211 4.96 0.74 -0.68
CA LEU A 211 5.52 1.37 0.52
C LEU A 211 6.87 2.09 0.28
N LYS A 212 7.50 1.97 -0.91
CA LYS A 212 8.66 2.82 -1.26
C LYS A 212 8.27 4.26 -1.54
N SER A 213 6.98 4.53 -1.79
CA SER A 213 6.43 5.88 -1.83
C SER A 213 6.01 6.31 -0.43
N ASP A 214 6.11 7.61 -0.13
CA ASP A 214 5.55 8.19 1.10
C ASP A 214 4.07 8.60 0.94
N ASN A 215 3.49 8.36 -0.23
CA ASN A 215 2.06 8.55 -0.48
C ASN A 215 1.24 7.40 0.10
N ASN A 216 0.08 7.71 0.69
CA ASN A 216 -0.89 6.73 1.19
C ASN A 216 -0.30 5.72 2.21
N LEU A 217 0.74 6.10 2.97
CA LEU A 217 1.40 5.19 3.92
C LEU A 217 0.43 4.60 4.93
N ASN A 218 -0.50 5.40 5.46
CA ASN A 218 -1.49 4.94 6.44
C ASN A 218 -2.30 3.75 5.88
N ASP A 219 -2.90 3.93 4.70
CA ASP A 219 -3.66 2.89 4.01
C ASP A 219 -2.80 1.65 3.75
N LEU A 220 -1.58 1.82 3.22
CA LEU A 220 -0.71 0.70 2.88
C LEU A 220 -0.30 -0.12 4.12
N TYR A 221 0.00 0.54 5.23
CA TYR A 221 0.29 -0.13 6.50
C TYR A 221 -0.95 -0.81 7.09
N ILE A 222 -2.14 -0.22 6.96
CA ILE A 222 -3.40 -0.90 7.30
C ILE A 222 -3.60 -2.15 6.44
N MET A 223 -3.42 -2.06 5.12
CA MET A 223 -3.58 -3.18 4.21
C MET A 223 -2.59 -4.31 4.55
N LYS A 224 -1.29 -3.98 4.66
CA LYS A 224 -0.23 -4.95 5.00
C LYS A 224 -0.49 -5.61 6.34
N SER A 225 -0.84 -4.84 7.36
CA SER A 225 -1.10 -5.40 8.69
C SER A 225 -2.30 -6.32 8.74
N GLN A 226 -3.40 -5.99 8.06
CA GLN A 226 -4.55 -6.88 7.99
C GLN A 226 -4.24 -8.17 7.24
N ALA A 227 -3.41 -8.10 6.19
CA ALA A 227 -2.91 -9.29 5.52
C ALA A 227 -2.07 -10.17 6.46
N CYS A 228 -1.15 -9.59 7.24
CA CYS A 228 -0.38 -10.33 8.25
C CYS A 228 -1.29 -11.01 9.29
N LEU A 229 -2.33 -10.32 9.78
CA LEU A 229 -3.31 -10.91 10.69
C LEU A 229 -4.07 -12.07 10.04
N ALA A 230 -4.52 -11.91 8.80
CA ALA A 230 -5.23 -12.94 8.05
C ALA A 230 -4.36 -14.19 7.81
N LYS A 231 -3.05 -14.01 7.63
CA LYS A 231 -2.07 -15.11 7.51
C LYS A 231 -1.62 -15.69 8.86
N GLY A 232 -2.01 -15.07 9.98
CA GLY A 232 -1.54 -15.43 11.32
C GLY A 232 -0.07 -15.10 11.58
N ASP A 233 0.58 -14.32 10.72
CA ASP A 233 1.99 -13.95 10.83
C ASP A 233 2.12 -12.77 11.80
N THR A 234 2.09 -13.11 13.09
CA THR A 234 2.13 -12.11 14.17
C THR A 234 3.49 -11.39 14.21
N ALA A 235 4.58 -12.07 13.85
CA ALA A 235 5.91 -11.45 13.82
C ALA A 235 5.97 -10.34 12.76
N LYS A 236 5.49 -10.61 11.53
CA LYS A 236 5.40 -9.57 10.51
C LYS A 236 4.37 -8.50 10.83
N TRP A 237 3.29 -8.85 11.53
CA TRP A 237 2.32 -7.86 11.97
C TRP A 237 2.97 -6.84 12.94
N VAL A 238 3.74 -7.32 13.93
CA VAL A 238 4.46 -6.45 14.87
C VAL A 238 5.46 -5.56 14.13
N SER A 239 6.31 -6.13 13.25
CA SER A 239 7.28 -5.33 12.50
C SER A 239 6.60 -4.29 11.59
N THR A 240 5.47 -4.67 10.96
CA THR A 240 4.67 -3.76 10.11
C THR A 240 4.11 -2.59 10.92
N MET A 241 3.62 -2.84 12.14
CA MET A 241 3.15 -1.77 13.01
C MET A 241 4.29 -0.86 13.47
N GLU A 242 5.46 -1.41 13.78
CA GLU A 242 6.63 -0.63 14.19
C GLU A 242 7.08 0.32 13.09
N GLU A 243 7.20 -0.18 11.86
CA GLU A 243 7.48 0.64 10.69
C GLU A 243 6.40 1.71 10.46
N ALA A 244 5.12 1.37 10.68
CA ALA A 244 4.02 2.33 10.56
C ALA A 244 4.14 3.45 11.60
N VAL A 245 4.57 3.15 12.84
CA VAL A 245 4.78 4.20 13.85
C VAL A 245 5.89 5.15 13.46
N GLU A 246 6.93 4.65 12.81
CA GLU A 246 8.07 5.44 12.35
C GLU A 246 7.74 6.31 11.14
N ARG A 247 7.00 5.78 10.17
CA ARG A 247 6.83 6.42 8.85
C ARG A 247 5.53 7.19 8.68
N VAL A 248 4.48 6.88 9.43
CA VAL A 248 3.16 7.50 9.25
C VAL A 248 3.02 8.74 10.13
N GLU A 249 2.63 9.86 9.53
CA GLU A 249 2.17 11.02 10.29
C GLU A 249 0.93 10.67 11.11
N ASN A 250 0.86 11.11 12.38
CA ASN A 250 -0.23 10.78 13.30
C ASN A 250 -0.43 9.27 13.55
N SER A 251 0.67 8.53 13.70
CA SER A 251 0.69 7.07 13.87
C SER A 251 0.24 6.52 15.24
N THR A 252 -0.45 7.33 16.05
CA THR A 252 -0.89 6.95 17.40
C THR A 252 -1.76 5.69 17.40
N SER A 253 -2.61 5.50 16.40
CA SER A 253 -3.44 4.29 16.26
C SER A 253 -2.60 3.01 16.09
N PHE A 254 -1.50 3.06 15.33
CA PHE A 254 -0.57 1.92 15.19
C PHE A 254 0.13 1.60 16.50
N ALA A 255 0.57 2.62 17.25
CA ALA A 255 1.17 2.44 18.57
C ALA A 255 0.17 1.87 19.59
N GLN A 256 -1.10 2.28 19.54
CA GLN A 256 -2.17 1.72 20.37
C GLN A 256 -2.46 0.26 20.04
N ASN A 257 -2.44 -0.12 18.77
CA ASN A 257 -2.61 -1.52 18.35
C ASN A 257 -1.46 -2.40 18.88
N LEU A 258 -0.20 -1.95 18.75
CA LEU A 258 0.96 -2.63 19.33
C LEU A 258 0.82 -2.78 20.86
N LEU A 259 0.48 -1.70 21.54
CA LEU A 259 0.26 -1.71 22.98
C LEU A 259 -0.83 -2.72 23.37
N TYR A 260 -1.95 -2.73 22.67
CA TYR A 260 -3.04 -3.68 22.93
C TYR A 260 -2.57 -5.12 22.77
N TYR A 261 -1.83 -5.42 21.70
CA TYR A 261 -1.25 -6.73 21.48
C TYR A 261 -0.39 -7.20 22.67
N TYR A 262 0.53 -6.36 23.14
CA TYR A 262 1.39 -6.72 24.27
C TYR A 262 0.63 -6.83 25.60
N ILE A 263 -0.36 -5.97 25.83
CA ILE A 263 -1.21 -6.06 27.03
C ILE A 263 -1.97 -7.39 27.04
N GLN A 264 -2.53 -7.81 25.90
CA GLN A 264 -3.24 -9.10 25.80
C GLN A 264 -2.32 -10.30 26.05
N LYS A 265 -1.04 -10.19 25.68
CA LYS A 265 -0.02 -11.19 25.97
C LYS A 265 0.49 -11.15 27.41
N ASN A 266 0.16 -10.10 28.17
CA ASN A 266 0.75 -9.80 29.47
C ASN A 266 2.29 -9.76 29.42
N ASP A 267 2.84 -9.33 28.29
CA ASP A 267 4.28 -9.35 28.03
C ASP A 267 4.88 -7.97 28.25
N ALA A 268 5.18 -7.67 29.50
CA ALA A 268 5.72 -6.37 29.89
C ALA A 268 7.17 -6.14 29.41
N GLN A 269 7.95 -7.22 29.25
CA GLN A 269 9.36 -7.13 28.90
C GLN A 269 9.52 -6.74 27.43
N ASP A 270 8.85 -7.47 26.53
CA ASP A 270 8.91 -7.17 25.10
C ASP A 270 8.29 -5.81 24.81
N ALA A 271 7.16 -5.48 25.45
CA ALA A 271 6.52 -4.17 25.28
C ALA A 271 7.42 -3.00 25.69
N LEU A 272 8.17 -3.13 26.79
CA LEU A 272 9.15 -2.11 27.20
C LEU A 272 10.33 -2.05 26.25
N SER A 273 10.83 -3.22 25.79
CA SER A 273 11.92 -3.27 24.81
C SER A 273 11.53 -2.51 23.55
N GLN A 274 10.31 -2.73 23.04
CA GLN A 274 9.85 -2.02 21.86
C GLN A 274 9.62 -0.54 22.09
N ALA A 275 8.99 -0.15 23.19
CA ALA A 275 8.82 1.25 23.50
C ALA A 275 10.18 1.98 23.62
N ASN A 276 11.19 1.32 24.20
CA ASN A 276 12.55 1.86 24.25
C ASN A 276 13.19 1.95 22.86
N SER A 277 13.05 0.92 22.02
CA SER A 277 13.56 0.95 20.64
C SER A 277 12.95 2.10 19.83
N MET A 278 11.65 2.35 19.98
CA MET A 278 10.97 3.47 19.33
C MET A 278 11.54 4.82 19.78
N ILE A 279 11.83 4.97 21.08
CA ILE A 279 12.45 6.17 21.66
C ILE A 279 13.90 6.32 21.17
N GLU A 280 14.67 5.23 21.08
CA GLU A 280 16.06 5.27 20.60
C GLU A 280 16.14 5.66 19.12
N LYS A 281 15.26 5.10 18.28
CA LYS A 281 15.17 5.42 16.85
C LYS A 281 14.71 6.87 16.61
N ASN A 282 13.71 7.31 17.37
CA ASN A 282 13.19 8.67 17.26
C ASN A 282 12.89 9.26 18.66
N PRO A 283 13.89 9.93 19.28
CA PRO A 283 13.73 10.55 20.60
C PRO A 283 12.68 11.67 20.65
N ASN A 284 12.27 12.20 19.49
CA ASN A 284 11.26 13.25 19.40
C ASN A 284 9.85 12.69 19.08
N SER A 285 9.68 11.36 19.03
CA SER A 285 8.38 10.73 18.82
C SER A 285 7.61 10.62 20.13
N LYS A 286 6.47 11.32 20.22
CA LYS A 286 5.52 11.20 21.35
C LYS A 286 5.01 9.77 21.55
N ASN A 287 4.90 8.98 20.48
CA ASN A 287 4.31 7.64 20.50
C ASN A 287 5.18 6.63 21.27
N GLY A 288 6.51 6.73 21.21
CA GLY A 288 7.42 5.85 21.97
C GLY A 288 7.27 6.08 23.48
N TYR A 289 7.25 7.34 23.92
CA TYR A 289 7.01 7.68 25.33
C TYR A 289 5.61 7.30 25.79
N TYR A 290 4.59 7.52 24.96
CA TYR A 290 3.23 7.08 25.26
C TYR A 290 3.10 5.57 25.44
N MET A 291 3.69 4.78 24.54
CA MET A 291 3.70 3.33 24.64
C MET A 291 4.41 2.87 25.92
N LYS A 292 5.59 3.45 26.22
CA LYS A 292 6.33 3.16 27.46
C LYS A 292 5.51 3.49 28.71
N GLY A 293 4.88 4.66 28.73
CA GLY A 293 4.01 5.11 29.81
C GLY A 293 2.84 4.14 30.03
N CYS A 294 2.20 3.68 28.96
CA CYS A 294 1.10 2.72 29.04
C CYS A 294 1.54 1.35 29.56
N VAL A 295 2.73 0.87 29.17
CA VAL A 295 3.28 -0.39 29.69
C VAL A 295 3.58 -0.27 31.19
N LEU A 296 4.18 0.84 31.60
CA LEU A 296 4.44 1.14 33.02
C LEU A 296 3.16 1.25 33.84
N LEU A 297 2.13 1.88 33.29
CA LEU A 297 0.82 2.05 33.92
C LEU A 297 0.07 0.72 34.09
N ASN A 298 -0.07 -0.04 32.99
CA ASN A 298 -0.99 -1.16 32.92
C ASN A 298 -0.36 -2.50 33.35
N LEU A 299 0.89 -2.75 32.97
CA LEU A 299 1.54 -4.05 33.21
C LEU A 299 2.43 -4.03 34.46
N GLN A 300 3.21 -2.96 34.66
CA GLN A 300 4.12 -2.87 35.80
C GLN A 300 3.52 -2.17 37.03
N LYS A 301 2.40 -1.44 36.86
CA LYS A 301 1.78 -0.61 37.91
C LYS A 301 2.77 0.37 38.55
N ASN A 302 3.74 0.85 37.77
CA ASN A 302 4.70 1.87 38.17
C ASN A 302 4.13 3.26 37.81
N PHE A 303 3.21 3.71 38.66
CA PHE A 303 2.46 4.94 38.40
C PHE A 303 3.34 6.19 38.27
N PRO A 304 4.34 6.45 39.14
CA PRO A 304 5.24 7.61 38.96
C PRO A 304 5.98 7.59 37.63
N ALA A 305 6.64 6.48 37.27
CA ALA A 305 7.38 6.39 36.02
C ALA A 305 6.47 6.47 34.78
N SER A 306 5.23 5.97 34.87
CA SER A 306 4.25 6.14 33.79
C SER A 306 3.95 7.61 33.51
N ARG A 307 3.78 8.42 34.57
CA ARG A 307 3.50 9.86 34.45
C ARG A 307 4.67 10.60 33.84
N GLU A 308 5.90 10.31 34.24
CA GLU A 308 7.10 10.90 33.62
C GLU A 308 7.17 10.64 32.11
N CYS A 309 6.76 9.45 31.67
CA CYS A 309 6.71 9.13 30.25
C CYS A 309 5.61 9.91 29.53
N PHE A 310 4.41 9.99 30.09
CA PHE A 310 3.33 10.78 29.50
C PHE A 310 3.64 12.29 29.51
N GLU A 311 4.32 12.79 30.53
CA GLU A 311 4.81 14.17 30.63
C GLU A 311 5.81 14.48 29.51
N LYS A 312 6.70 13.55 29.17
CA LYS A 312 7.56 13.68 27.99
C LYS A 312 6.75 13.67 26.69
N ALA A 313 5.73 12.81 26.59
CA ALA A 313 4.88 12.75 25.41
C ALA A 313 4.11 14.06 25.17
N ILE A 314 3.54 14.68 26.23
CA ILE A 314 2.87 15.99 26.11
C ILE A 314 3.85 17.16 25.92
N ALA A 315 5.11 17.02 26.34
CA ALA A 315 6.13 18.02 26.05
C ALA A 315 6.56 18.02 24.58
N LEU A 316 6.43 16.87 23.90
CA LEU A 316 6.66 16.72 22.46
C LEU A 316 5.44 17.12 21.63
N ASP A 317 4.24 16.93 22.17
CA ASP A 317 2.98 17.36 21.57
C ASP A 317 1.95 17.73 22.64
N ASP A 318 1.73 19.02 22.83
CA ASP A 318 0.81 19.57 23.84
C ASP A 318 -0.68 19.36 23.49
N GLN A 319 -0.97 18.85 22.29
CA GLN A 319 -2.31 18.45 21.88
C GLN A 319 -2.54 16.94 22.04
N PHE A 320 -1.61 16.21 22.66
CA PHE A 320 -1.70 14.76 22.78
C PHE A 320 -2.63 14.30 23.92
N VAL A 321 -3.93 14.33 23.64
CA VAL A 321 -5.03 14.12 24.61
C VAL A 321 -4.92 12.82 25.37
N GLU A 322 -4.52 11.72 24.71
CA GLU A 322 -4.39 10.41 25.32
C GLU A 322 -3.37 10.39 26.47
N SER A 323 -2.30 11.20 26.37
CA SER A 323 -1.31 11.32 27.43
C SER A 323 -1.84 12.11 28.63
N TYR A 324 -2.65 13.16 28.41
CA TYR A 324 -3.36 13.86 29.50
C TYR A 324 -4.30 12.91 30.25
N ILE A 325 -5.14 12.17 29.51
CA ILE A 325 -6.05 11.17 30.10
C ILE A 325 -5.25 10.15 30.93
N ASN A 326 -4.16 9.61 30.38
CA ASN A 326 -3.39 8.58 31.06
C ASN A 326 -2.63 9.06 32.29
N ILE A 327 -2.24 10.35 32.36
CA ILE A 327 -1.70 10.92 33.62
C ILE A 327 -2.79 10.96 34.70
N GLY A 328 -3.99 11.42 34.36
CA GLY A 328 -5.14 11.42 35.28
C GLY A 328 -5.50 10.01 35.75
N VAL A 329 -5.58 9.05 34.83
CA VAL A 329 -5.83 7.63 35.12
C VAL A 329 -4.72 7.04 35.98
N SER A 330 -3.46 7.41 35.76
CA SER A 330 -2.33 6.95 36.59
C SER A 330 -2.49 7.34 38.06
N TYR A 331 -2.94 8.56 38.35
CA TYR A 331 -3.23 8.98 39.73
C TYR A 331 -4.40 8.21 40.35
N ILE A 332 -5.47 7.97 39.59
CA ILE A 332 -6.64 7.20 40.06
C ILE A 332 -6.24 5.74 40.34
N ASN A 333 -5.52 5.11 39.40
CA ASN A 333 -5.08 3.72 39.53
C ASN A 333 -4.10 3.55 40.69
N GLU A 334 -3.28 4.56 40.99
CA GLU A 334 -2.41 4.56 42.17
C GLU A 334 -3.24 4.50 43.47
N VAL A 335 -4.30 5.30 43.58
CA VAL A 335 -5.23 5.24 44.73
C VAL A 335 -5.86 3.86 44.85
N ILE A 336 -6.37 3.31 43.74
CA ILE A 336 -7.01 1.99 43.72
C ILE A 336 -6.02 0.90 44.13
N SER A 337 -4.80 0.92 43.60
CA SER A 337 -3.74 -0.03 43.93
C SER A 337 -3.38 0.03 45.41
N ARG A 338 -3.15 1.22 45.97
CA ARG A 338 -2.84 1.41 47.40
C ARG A 338 -3.99 0.95 48.29
N ARG A 339 -5.24 1.26 47.90
CA ARG A 339 -6.44 0.77 48.59
C ARG A 339 -6.50 -0.76 48.62
N ASN A 340 -6.26 -1.41 47.48
CA ASN A 340 -6.28 -2.87 47.37
C ASN A 340 -5.16 -3.53 48.18
N LYS A 341 -4.05 -2.84 48.40
CA LYS A 341 -2.96 -3.28 49.30
C LYS A 341 -3.26 -3.06 50.79
N GLY A 342 -4.41 -2.47 51.13
CA GLY A 342 -4.79 -2.18 52.50
C GLY A 342 -4.11 -0.94 53.10
N GLU A 343 -3.50 -0.07 52.26
CA GLU A 343 -2.86 1.17 52.73
C GLU A 343 -3.87 2.21 53.25
N TYR A 344 -5.16 2.02 52.95
CA TYR A 344 -6.23 2.90 53.37
C TYR A 344 -7.31 2.15 54.13
N CYS A 345 -7.80 2.76 55.21
CA CYS A 345 -8.92 2.24 55.98
C CYS A 345 -10.22 2.29 55.16
N THR A 346 -10.85 1.12 55.00
CA THR A 346 -12.17 0.98 54.34
C THR A 346 -13.31 0.78 55.32
N ASP A 347 -13.00 0.56 56.59
CA ASP A 347 -13.95 0.36 57.69
C ASP A 347 -14.52 1.72 58.15
N ARG A 348 -15.79 1.96 57.82
CA ARG A 348 -16.50 3.21 58.14
C ARG A 348 -16.74 3.39 59.64
N THR A 349 -16.61 2.35 60.46
CA THR A 349 -16.73 2.46 61.93
C THR A 349 -15.51 3.13 62.55
N LYS A 350 -14.34 3.05 61.88
CA LYS A 350 -13.10 3.73 62.28
C LYS A 350 -13.06 5.17 61.75
N VAL A 351 -14.09 5.96 62.08
CA VAL A 351 -14.39 7.27 61.50
C VAL A 351 -13.16 8.19 61.36
N LYS A 352 -12.34 8.32 62.41
CA LYS A 352 -11.14 9.18 62.39
C LYS A 352 -10.13 8.74 61.33
N GLN A 353 -9.81 7.45 61.29
CA GLN A 353 -8.84 6.89 60.35
C GLN A 353 -9.41 6.87 58.92
N TYR A 354 -10.67 6.46 58.77
CA TYR A 354 -11.38 6.47 57.49
C TYR A 354 -11.37 7.88 56.87
N ASN A 355 -11.76 8.91 57.62
CA ASN A 355 -11.77 10.29 57.13
C ASN A 355 -10.36 10.79 56.80
N ALA A 356 -9.36 10.46 57.62
CA ALA A 356 -7.97 10.83 57.33
C ALA A 356 -7.46 10.19 56.03
N ASP A 357 -7.79 8.92 55.77
CA ASP A 357 -7.38 8.24 54.54
C ASP A 357 -8.15 8.74 53.31
N ILE A 358 -9.42 9.13 53.45
CA ILE A 358 -10.15 9.83 52.38
C ILE A 358 -9.45 11.13 52.00
N GLU A 359 -8.99 11.94 52.96
CA GLU A 359 -8.25 13.18 52.66
C GLU A 359 -6.91 12.89 51.97
N LYS A 360 -6.22 11.80 52.32
CA LYS A 360 -5.02 11.36 51.58
C LYS A 360 -5.35 10.98 50.13
N MET A 361 -6.45 10.26 49.89
CA MET A 361 -6.88 9.91 48.52
C MET A 361 -7.24 11.16 47.71
N LYS A 362 -7.93 12.14 48.30
CA LYS A 362 -8.27 13.41 47.65
C LYS A 362 -7.07 14.15 47.08
N VAL A 363 -5.88 14.00 47.64
CA VAL A 363 -4.64 14.58 47.07
C VAL A 363 -4.39 14.09 45.65
N PHE A 364 -4.58 12.79 45.38
CA PHE A 364 -4.39 12.20 44.06
C PHE A 364 -5.48 12.65 43.08
N TYR A 365 -6.74 12.69 43.52
CA TYR A 365 -7.85 13.20 42.70
C TYR A 365 -7.65 14.68 42.33
N LYS A 366 -7.15 15.51 43.25
CA LYS A 366 -6.78 16.91 42.95
C LYS A 366 -5.67 16.99 41.90
N LYS A 367 -4.69 16.09 41.93
CA LYS A 367 -3.63 16.01 40.92
C LYS A 367 -4.13 15.51 39.57
N ALA A 368 -5.11 14.60 39.55
CA ALA A 368 -5.70 14.07 38.31
C ALA A 368 -6.58 15.09 37.58
N LEU A 369 -7.33 15.90 38.34
CA LEU A 369 -8.30 16.86 37.82
C LEU A 369 -7.81 17.74 36.65
N PRO A 370 -6.68 18.47 36.76
CA PRO A 370 -6.25 19.37 35.68
C PRO A 370 -6.00 18.67 34.35
N TYR A 371 -5.60 17.40 34.36
CA TYR A 371 -5.33 16.66 33.12
C TYR A 371 -6.61 16.24 32.41
N PHE A 372 -7.66 15.84 33.15
CA PHE A 372 -8.95 15.54 32.55
C PHE A 372 -9.68 16.81 32.06
N GLU A 373 -9.55 17.93 32.78
CA GLU A 373 -10.04 19.24 32.32
C GLU A 373 -9.32 19.66 31.04
N LYS A 374 -8.00 19.46 30.96
CA LYS A 374 -7.24 19.72 29.73
C LYS A 374 -7.69 18.83 28.57
N ALA A 375 -7.99 17.55 28.83
CA ALA A 375 -8.55 16.67 27.81
C ALA A 375 -9.93 17.14 27.31
N ARG A 376 -10.80 17.62 28.21
CA ARG A 376 -12.07 18.28 27.86
C ARG A 376 -11.85 19.54 27.02
N GLU A 377 -10.87 20.36 27.37
CA GLU A 377 -10.51 21.58 26.62
C GLU A 377 -10.04 21.25 25.19
N LEU A 378 -9.19 20.23 25.03
CA LEU A 378 -8.63 19.83 23.72
C LEU A 378 -9.66 19.12 22.82
N LYS A 379 -10.62 18.40 23.40
CA LYS A 379 -11.66 17.64 22.68
C LYS A 379 -13.03 17.82 23.35
N PRO A 380 -13.64 19.02 23.27
CA PRO A 380 -14.89 19.32 23.96
C PRO A 380 -16.06 18.45 23.46
N ASP A 381 -16.04 18.07 22.18
CA ASP A 381 -17.12 17.28 21.57
C ASP A 381 -17.00 15.77 21.83
N ASP A 382 -15.80 15.28 22.21
CA ASP A 382 -15.59 13.88 22.55
C ASP A 382 -15.88 13.61 24.03
N ILE A 383 -17.14 13.82 24.42
CA ILE A 383 -17.61 13.69 25.81
C ILE A 383 -17.21 12.35 26.42
N LYS A 384 -17.21 11.26 25.63
CA LYS A 384 -16.87 9.91 26.12
C LYS A 384 -15.42 9.81 26.61
N LEU A 385 -14.53 10.62 26.07
CA LEU A 385 -13.10 10.59 26.38
C LEU A 385 -12.81 11.06 27.81
N TRP A 386 -13.54 12.05 28.30
CA TRP A 386 -13.21 12.74 29.57
C TRP A 386 -14.32 12.70 30.62
N ALA A 387 -15.60 12.60 30.25
CA ALA A 387 -16.71 12.82 31.20
C ALA A 387 -16.75 11.78 32.33
N ALA A 388 -16.56 10.49 32.03
CA ALA A 388 -16.54 9.45 33.06
C ALA A 388 -15.40 9.62 34.07
N ASN A 389 -14.23 10.06 33.59
CA ASN A 389 -13.08 10.33 34.44
C ASN A 389 -13.31 11.59 35.30
N LEU A 390 -13.84 12.68 34.72
CA LEU A 390 -14.19 13.88 35.48
C LEU A 390 -15.27 13.60 36.52
N GLN A 391 -16.29 12.80 36.17
CA GLN A 391 -17.35 12.37 37.08
C GLN A 391 -16.76 11.67 38.32
N ASN A 392 -15.83 10.74 38.09
CA ASN A 392 -15.16 10.01 39.17
C ASN A 392 -14.36 10.96 40.07
N VAL A 393 -13.59 11.87 39.47
CA VAL A 393 -12.77 12.84 40.20
C VAL A 393 -13.64 13.81 41.00
N TYR A 394 -14.64 14.43 40.38
CA TYR A 394 -15.55 15.37 41.06
C TYR A 394 -16.28 14.71 42.22
N SER A 395 -16.76 13.47 42.05
CA SER A 395 -17.43 12.71 43.11
C SER A 395 -16.52 12.49 44.32
N ASN A 396 -15.26 12.08 44.09
CA ASN A 396 -14.29 11.87 45.17
C ASN A 396 -13.80 13.18 45.82
N LEU A 397 -13.88 14.30 45.10
CA LEU A 397 -13.60 15.64 45.63
C LEU A 397 -14.81 16.30 46.32
N GLY A 398 -15.99 15.67 46.26
CA GLY A 398 -17.23 16.22 46.84
C GLY A 398 -17.89 17.33 46.02
N MET A 399 -17.50 17.48 44.75
CA MET A 399 -18.02 18.49 43.82
C MET A 399 -19.30 17.99 43.13
N LYS A 400 -20.38 17.84 43.91
CA LYS A 400 -21.62 17.16 43.48
C LYS A 400 -22.24 17.75 42.20
N ASP A 401 -22.33 19.07 42.10
CA ASP A 401 -22.97 19.71 40.94
C ASP A 401 -22.20 19.41 39.64
N LYS A 402 -20.87 19.45 39.70
CA LYS A 402 -20.02 19.10 38.55
C LYS A 402 -20.08 17.61 38.21
N ALA A 403 -20.15 16.73 39.22
CA ALA A 403 -20.33 15.30 38.97
C ALA A 403 -21.67 15.02 38.26
N ASN A 404 -22.75 15.67 38.70
CA ASN A 404 -24.07 15.56 38.08
C ASN A 404 -24.09 16.10 36.64
N GLU A 405 -23.37 17.18 36.35
CA GLU A 405 -23.16 17.68 34.97
C GLU A 405 -22.58 16.57 34.07
N MET A 406 -21.56 15.85 34.54
CA MET A 406 -20.94 14.77 33.77
C MET A 406 -21.89 13.61 33.53
N ASP A 407 -22.69 13.24 34.54
CA ASP A 407 -23.72 12.19 34.39
C ASP A 407 -24.77 12.57 33.33
N GLN A 408 -25.22 13.83 33.31
CA GLN A 408 -26.15 14.33 32.30
C GLN A 408 -25.55 14.27 30.90
N LEU A 409 -24.29 14.69 30.73
CA LEU A 409 -23.60 14.63 29.44
C LEU A 409 -23.43 13.19 28.95
N LEU A 410 -23.04 12.27 29.83
CA LEU A 410 -22.92 10.84 29.49
C LEU A 410 -24.28 10.24 29.08
N GLN A 411 -25.36 10.63 29.75
CA GLN A 411 -26.71 10.18 29.40
C GLN A 411 -27.17 10.71 28.04
N GLN A 412 -26.91 11.98 27.73
CA GLN A 412 -27.21 12.57 26.42
C GLN A 412 -26.51 11.80 25.29
N VAL A 413 -25.23 11.49 25.47
CA VAL A 413 -24.44 10.73 24.50
C VAL A 413 -24.95 9.29 24.34
N ALA A 414 -25.44 8.67 25.41
CA ALA A 414 -26.02 7.33 25.35
C ALA A 414 -27.33 7.30 24.55
N ASN A 415 -28.14 8.36 24.65
CA ASN A 415 -29.44 8.47 23.98
C ASN A 415 -29.36 8.86 22.49
N GLN A 416 -28.18 9.25 22.00
CA GLN A 416 -27.94 9.59 20.59
C GLN A 416 -27.50 8.38 19.74
N LYS A 417 -27.38 7.19 20.35
CA LYS A 417 -27.19 5.91 19.66
C LYS A 417 -28.52 5.24 19.37
#